data_AF-A0A1F5GFX3-F1
#
_entry.id   AF-A0A1F5GFX3-F1
#
_cell.length_a   1.000
_cell.length_b   1.000
_cell.length_c   1.000
_cell.angle_alpha   90.00
_cell.angle_beta   90.00
_cell.angle_gamma   90.00
#
_symmetry.space_group_name_H-M   'P 1'
#
loop_
_entity.id
_entity.type
_entity.pdbx_description
1 polymer ?
#
loop_
_entity_poly.entity_id
_entity_poly.type
_entity_poly.pdbx_seq_one_letter_code
_entity_poly.pdbx_strand_id
1 'polypeptide(L)'
;MNTEQYRKKIEKEILKIMEQRLIAGELDAQRAREIAKFILESLHPYMTIDEIYKAVQSFDDHFQELVAVVLPVANEHEDKIRQIVTSHVNKLIKDKKVNEANVLLKKAIDLKRT
;
A
#
# COMPACT_ATOMS: atom_id res chain seq x y z
N MET A 1 -2.83 13.99 5.85
CA MET A 1 -3.60 13.46 4.71
C MET A 1 -4.69 12.58 5.26
N ASN A 2 -5.95 12.85 4.91
CA ASN A 2 -7.07 11.99 5.32
C ASN A 2 -7.25 10.83 4.33
N THR A 3 -8.10 9.88 4.67
CA THR A 3 -8.25 8.65 3.88
C THR A 3 -8.77 8.90 2.47
N GLU A 4 -9.70 9.83 2.30
CA GLU A 4 -10.25 10.21 1.00
C GLU A 4 -9.18 10.83 0.09
N GLN A 5 -8.35 11.73 0.64
CA GLN A 5 -7.21 12.30 -0.07
C GLN A 5 -6.21 11.23 -0.48
N TYR A 6 -6.00 10.22 0.37
CA TYR A 6 -5.10 9.11 0.04
C TYR A 6 -5.63 8.26 -1.11
N ARG A 7 -6.90 7.85 -1.04
CA ARG A 7 -7.56 7.11 -2.13
C ARG A 7 -7.46 7.85 -3.46
N LYS A 8 -7.78 9.15 -3.47
CA LYS A 8 -7.68 10.01 -4.65
C LYS A 8 -6.25 10.17 -5.17
N LYS A 9 -5.25 10.18 -4.28
CA LYS A 9 -3.83 10.20 -4.68
C LYS A 9 -3.50 8.93 -5.48
N ILE A 10 -3.88 7.76 -4.96
CA ILE A 10 -3.64 6.47 -5.62
C ILE A 10 -4.37 6.39 -6.96
N GLU A 11 -5.66 6.72 -7.00
CA GLU A 11 -6.45 6.78 -8.24
C GLU A 11 -5.77 7.66 -9.32
N LYS A 12 -5.24 8.82 -8.91
CA LYS A 12 -4.54 9.74 -9.80
C LYS A 12 -3.20 9.20 -10.30
N GLU A 13 -2.45 8.49 -9.45
CA GLU A 13 -1.19 7.86 -9.85
C GLU A 13 -1.42 6.72 -10.85
N ILE A 14 -2.43 5.89 -10.61
CA ILE A 14 -2.85 4.84 -11.54
C ILE A 14 -3.24 5.44 -12.89
N LEU A 15 -4.08 6.48 -12.88
CA LEU A 15 -4.52 7.16 -14.11
C LEU A 15 -3.33 7.67 -14.93
N LYS A 16 -2.34 8.29 -14.28
CA LYS A 16 -1.13 8.78 -14.96
C LYS A 16 -0.33 7.65 -15.61
N ILE A 17 -0.18 6.52 -14.93
CA ILE A 17 0.55 5.37 -15.48
C ILE A 17 -0.20 4.79 -16.68
N MET A 18 -1.52 4.67 -16.58
CA MET A 18 -2.34 4.20 -17.70
C MET A 18 -2.25 5.14 -18.91
N GLU A 19 -2.33 6.45 -18.68
CA GLU A 19 -2.20 7.46 -19.73
C GLU A 19 -0.82 7.37 -20.42
N GLN A 20 0.26 7.27 -19.64
CA GLN A 20 1.61 7.11 -20.19
C GLN A 20 1.76 5.84 -21.03
N ARG A 21 1.23 4.70 -20.56
CA ARG A 21 1.29 3.43 -21.28
C ARG A 21 0.41 3.42 -22.54
N LEU A 22 -0.75 4.09 -22.51
CA LEU A 22 -1.60 4.28 -23.70
C LEU A 22 -0.89 5.12 -24.76
N ILE A 23 -0.24 6.23 -24.36
CA ILE A 23 0.52 7.09 -25.28
C ILE A 23 1.71 6.34 -25.88
N ALA A 24 2.38 5.50 -25.08
CA ALA A 24 3.50 4.67 -25.54
C ALA A 24 3.08 3.49 -26.44
N GLY A 25 1.77 3.20 -26.55
CA GLY A 25 1.27 2.03 -27.28
C GLY A 25 1.51 0.70 -26.56
N GLU A 26 1.89 0.74 -25.28
CA GLU A 26 2.13 -0.42 -24.41
C GLU A 26 0.85 -0.94 -23.76
N LEU A 27 -0.25 -0.19 -23.88
CA LEU A 27 -1.57 -0.51 -23.36
C LEU A 27 -2.61 -0.17 -24.42
N ASP A 28 -3.53 -1.09 -24.70
CA ASP A 28 -4.66 -0.80 -25.58
C ASP A 28 -5.87 -0.25 -24.80
N ALA A 29 -6.82 0.34 -25.54
CA ALA A 29 -8.00 0.96 -24.93
C ALA A 29 -8.94 -0.04 -24.23
N GLN A 30 -8.97 -1.31 -24.64
CA GLN A 30 -9.79 -2.32 -23.99
C GLN A 30 -9.18 -2.71 -22.64
N ARG A 31 -7.89 -3.00 -22.62
CA ARG A 31 -7.12 -3.31 -21.41
C ARG A 31 -7.16 -2.16 -20.42
N ALA A 32 -7.03 -0.92 -20.89
CA ALA A 32 -7.18 0.27 -20.06
C ALA A 32 -8.56 0.36 -19.41
N ARG A 33 -9.64 0.03 -20.14
CA ARG A 33 -11.00 0.00 -19.56
C ARG A 33 -11.16 -1.08 -18.50
N GLU A 34 -10.57 -2.25 -18.70
CA GLU A 34 -10.59 -3.34 -17.71
C GLU A 34 -9.92 -2.93 -16.40
N ILE A 35 -8.72 -2.34 -16.50
CA ILE A 35 -7.99 -1.80 -15.34
C ILE A 35 -8.83 -0.73 -14.64
N ALA A 36 -9.34 0.27 -15.37
CA ALA A 36 -10.13 1.35 -14.78
C ALA A 36 -11.36 0.83 -14.02
N LYS A 37 -12.07 -0.15 -14.60
CA LYS A 37 -13.22 -0.78 -13.96
C LYS A 37 -12.83 -1.48 -12.66
N PHE A 38 -11.80 -2.32 -12.71
CA PHE A 38 -11.31 -3.03 -11.53
C PHE A 38 -10.90 -2.08 -10.39
N ILE A 39 -10.23 -0.98 -10.74
CA ILE A 39 -9.80 0.03 -9.75
C ILE A 39 -10.99 0.72 -9.10
N LEU A 40 -12.01 1.11 -9.87
CA LEU A 40 -13.22 1.74 -9.33
C LEU A 40 -14.04 0.78 -8.45
N GLU A 41 -14.00 -0.53 -8.75
CA GLU A 41 -14.62 -1.56 -7.92
C GLU A 41 -13.81 -1.82 -6.64
N SER A 42 -12.48 -1.74 -6.71
CA SER A 42 -11.58 -2.03 -5.59
C SER A 42 -11.38 -0.85 -4.63
N LEU A 43 -11.43 0.39 -5.14
CA LEU A 43 -11.24 1.62 -4.37
C LEU A 43 -12.56 2.38 -4.24
N HIS A 44 -13.34 2.06 -3.22
CA HIS A 44 -14.63 2.70 -2.98
C HIS A 44 -14.58 3.78 -1.86
N PRO A 45 -15.61 4.63 -1.74
CA PRO A 45 -15.75 5.54 -0.60
C PRO A 45 -15.81 4.80 0.74
N TYR A 46 -15.43 5.50 1.81
CA TYR A 46 -15.47 5.02 3.20
C TYR A 46 -14.52 3.88 3.59
N MET A 47 -13.61 3.48 2.69
CA MET A 47 -12.49 2.61 3.08
C MET A 47 -11.61 3.27 4.14
N THR A 48 -11.02 2.46 5.00
CA THR A 48 -9.92 2.83 5.88
C THR A 48 -8.59 2.85 5.12
N ILE A 49 -7.57 3.47 5.71
CA ILE A 49 -6.22 3.49 5.12
C ILE A 49 -5.68 2.06 4.95
N ASP A 50 -5.92 1.17 5.90
CA ASP A 50 -5.44 -0.23 5.85
C ASP A 50 -6.16 -1.05 4.78
N GLU A 51 -7.47 -0.82 4.58
CA GLU A 51 -8.22 -1.46 3.49
C GLU A 51 -7.71 -0.98 2.12
N ILE A 52 -7.38 0.31 1.98
CA ILE A 52 -6.75 0.83 0.76
C ILE A 52 -5.40 0.16 0.53
N TYR A 53 -4.56 0.03 1.57
CA TYR A 53 -3.27 -0.65 1.45
C TYR A 53 -3.42 -2.09 0.96
N LYS A 54 -4.33 -2.86 1.57
CA LYS A 54 -4.59 -4.24 1.19
C LYS A 54 -5.12 -4.37 -0.24
N ALA A 55 -6.05 -3.50 -0.63
CA ALA A 55 -6.58 -3.50 -1.99
C ALA A 55 -5.46 -3.27 -3.01
N VAL A 56 -4.65 -2.21 -2.81
CA VAL A 56 -3.57 -1.85 -3.74
C VAL A 56 -2.51 -2.96 -3.84
N GLN A 57 -2.19 -3.65 -2.75
CA GLN A 57 -1.25 -4.77 -2.77
C GLN A 57 -1.66 -5.95 -3.63
N SER A 58 -2.94 -6.07 -3.98
CA SER A 58 -3.46 -7.14 -4.85
C SER A 58 -3.55 -6.74 -6.33
N PHE A 59 -3.19 -5.50 -6.67
CA PHE A 59 -3.42 -4.96 -8.00
C PHE A 59 -2.51 -5.61 -9.06
N ASP A 60 -1.26 -5.92 -8.70
CA ASP A 60 -0.30 -6.56 -9.59
C ASP A 60 -0.61 -8.04 -9.86
N ASP A 61 -1.32 -8.72 -8.95
CA ASP A 61 -1.86 -10.07 -9.16
C ASP A 61 -2.85 -10.11 -10.34
N HIS A 62 -3.57 -9.01 -10.58
CA HIS A 62 -4.58 -8.90 -11.63
C HIS A 62 -4.04 -8.21 -12.89
N PHE A 63 -3.18 -7.21 -12.71
CA PHE A 63 -2.65 -6.36 -13.77
C PHE A 63 -1.18 -6.00 -13.50
N GLN A 64 -0.26 -6.63 -14.22
CA GLN A 64 1.18 -6.34 -14.13
C GLN A 64 1.52 -4.87 -14.44
N GLU A 65 0.64 -4.18 -15.16
CA GLU A 65 0.75 -2.76 -15.48
C GLU A 65 0.76 -1.87 -14.22
N LEU A 66 0.19 -2.37 -13.11
CA LEU A 66 0.02 -1.65 -11.86
C LEU A 66 1.16 -1.83 -10.85
N VAL A 67 2.16 -2.67 -11.14
CA VAL A 67 3.33 -2.90 -10.26
C VAL A 67 4.01 -1.59 -9.81
N ALA A 68 4.07 -0.60 -10.71
CA ALA A 68 4.65 0.71 -10.43
C ALA A 68 3.88 1.53 -9.36
N VAL A 69 2.62 1.21 -9.10
CA VAL A 69 1.81 1.78 -8.00
C VAL A 69 1.88 0.91 -6.74
N VAL A 70 1.86 -0.41 -6.92
CA VAL A 70 1.90 -1.37 -5.80
C VAL A 70 3.16 -1.20 -4.97
N LEU A 71 4.33 -1.15 -5.61
CA LEU A 71 5.63 -1.12 -4.93
C LEU A 71 5.80 0.10 -3.99
N PRO A 72 5.54 1.34 -4.42
CA PRO A 72 5.59 2.50 -3.51
C PRO A 72 4.63 2.37 -2.33
N VAL A 73 3.42 1.88 -2.55
CA VAL A 73 2.37 1.75 -1.52
C VAL A 73 2.74 0.67 -0.50
N ALA A 74 3.31 -0.45 -0.94
CA ALA A 74 3.84 -1.49 -0.07
C ALA A 74 4.99 -0.94 0.80
N ASN A 75 5.92 -0.19 0.22
CA ASN A 75 7.03 0.43 0.95
C ASN A 75 6.54 1.46 1.99
N GLU A 76 5.60 2.34 1.61
CA GLU A 76 4.99 3.31 2.54
C GLU A 76 4.32 2.61 3.74
N HIS A 77 3.64 1.49 3.50
CA HIS A 77 2.98 0.70 4.54
C HIS A 77 4.01 0.04 5.48
N GLU A 78 5.05 -0.57 4.93
CA GLU A 78 6.13 -1.16 5.72
C GLU A 78 6.82 -0.12 6.61
N ASP A 79 7.13 1.06 6.06
CA ASP A 79 7.80 2.12 6.81
C ASP A 79 6.93 2.64 7.96
N LYS A 80 5.61 2.78 7.74
CA LYS A 80 4.67 3.12 8.82
C LYS A 80 4.66 2.07 9.92
N ILE A 81 4.60 0.79 9.58
CA ILE A 81 4.65 -0.30 10.57
C ILE A 81 5.97 -0.24 11.35
N ARG A 82 7.10 -0.10 10.66
CA ARG A 82 8.42 0.00 11.29
C ARG A 82 8.51 1.19 12.24
N GLN A 83 7.98 2.35 11.89
CA GLN A 83 7.95 3.52 12.76
C GLN A 83 7.10 3.30 14.01
N ILE A 84 5.91 2.70 13.87
CA ILE A 84 5.04 2.39 15.01
C ILE A 84 5.72 1.40 15.96
N VAL A 85 6.28 0.32 15.43
CA VAL A 85 7.01 -0.69 16.21
C VAL A 85 8.20 -0.06 16.93
N THR A 86 9.02 0.72 16.21
CA THR A 86 10.20 1.38 16.78
C THR A 86 9.83 2.37 17.89
N SER A 87 8.78 3.17 17.69
CA SER A 87 8.27 4.11 18.69
C SER A 87 7.81 3.37 19.95
N HIS A 88 7.09 2.26 19.79
CA HIS A 88 6.60 1.45 20.91
C HIS A 88 7.76 0.76 21.66
N VAL A 89 8.72 0.19 20.94
CA VAL A 89 9.95 -0.40 21.51
C VAL A 89 10.72 0.65 22.32
N ASN A 90 10.92 1.84 21.77
CA ASN A 90 11.60 2.93 22.45
C ASN A 90 10.88 3.35 23.74
N LYS A 91 9.55 3.35 23.73
CA LYS A 91 8.75 3.60 24.94
C LYS A 91 8.94 2.50 25.98
N LEU A 92 8.85 1.23 25.59
CA LEU A 92 9.04 0.09 26.50
C LEU A 92 10.45 0.05 27.12
N ILE A 93 11.48 0.40 26.35
CA ILE A 93 12.85 0.51 26.86
C ILE A 93 12.95 1.63 27.91
N LYS A 94 12.38 2.81 27.64
CA LYS A 94 12.31 3.92 28.61
C LYS A 94 11.57 3.51 29.88
N ASP A 95 10.51 2.73 29.74
CA ASP A 95 9.70 2.20 30.84
C ASP A 95 10.37 0.99 31.55
N LYS A 96 11.62 0.65 31.21
CA LYS A 96 12.39 -0.51 31.71
C LYS A 96 11.75 -1.88 31.43
N LYS A 97 10.79 -1.94 30.51
CA LYS A 97 10.09 -3.15 30.06
C LYS A 97 10.80 -3.83 28.88
N VAL A 98 12.09 -4.14 29.07
CA VAL A 98 12.96 -4.66 28.01
C VAL A 98 12.47 -6.01 27.45
N ASN A 99 11.88 -6.87 28.29
CA ASN A 99 11.33 -8.15 27.84
C ASN A 99 10.13 -7.98 26.89
N GLU A 100 9.23 -7.04 27.18
CA GLU A 100 8.09 -6.73 26.31
C GLU A 100 8.56 -6.15 24.96
N ALA A 101 9.59 -5.29 25.00
CA ALA A 101 10.21 -4.74 23.79
C ALA A 101 10.81 -5.84 22.88
N ASN A 102 11.50 -6.81 23.47
CA ASN A 102 12.08 -7.94 22.74
C ASN A 102 11.01 -8.84 22.09
N VAL A 103 9.88 -9.07 22.77
CA VAL A 103 8.76 -9.83 22.21
C VAL A 103 8.14 -9.10 21.01
N LEU A 104 7.97 -7.78 21.12
CA LEU A 104 7.41 -6.97 20.04
C LEU A 104 8.31 -6.95 18.79
N LEU A 105 9.63 -6.82 18.98
CA LEU A 105 10.60 -6.91 17.89
C LEU A 105 10.59 -8.27 17.19
N LYS A 106 10.54 -9.37 17.95
CA LYS A 106 10.46 -10.73 17.38
C LYS A 106 9.22 -10.89 16.51
N LYS A 107 8.04 -10.47 17.00
CA LYS A 107 6.79 -10.53 16.22
C LYS A 107 6.88 -9.73 14.91
N ALA A 108 7.49 -8.55 14.95
CA ALA A 108 7.67 -7.71 13.76
C ALA A 108 8.63 -8.35 12.73
N ILE A 109 9.65 -9.09 13.18
CA ILE A 109 10.57 -9.83 12.31
C ILE A 109 9.87 -11.04 11.69
N ASP A 110 9.05 -11.76 12.46
CA ASP A 110 8.34 -12.95 11.99
C ASP A 110 7.27 -12.61 10.93
N LEU A 111 6.57 -11.48 11.09
CA LEU A 111 5.66 -10.92 10.08
C LEU A 111 6.32 -10.59 8.74
N LYS A 112 7.65 -10.45 8.70
CA LYS A 112 8.43 -10.12 7.50
C LYS A 112 8.89 -11.37 6.72
N ARG A 113 8.69 -12.56 7.29
CA ARG A 113 9.15 -13.85 6.71
C ARG A 113 8.04 -14.67 6.05
N THR A 114 6.78 -14.31 6.30
CA THR A 114 5.58 -14.85 5.65
C THR A 114 5.14 -13.93 4.53
#